data_AF-A0A1M7H8N1-F1
#
_entry.id   AF-A0A1M7H8N1-F1
#
_cell.length_a   1.000
_cell.length_b   1.000
_cell.length_c   1.000
_cell.angle_alpha   90.00
_cell.angle_beta   90.00
_cell.angle_gamma   90.00
#
_symmetry.space_group_name_H-M   'P 1'
#
loop_
_entity.id
_entity.type
_entity.pdbx_description
1 polymer ?
#
loop_
_entity_poly.entity_id
_entity_poly.type
_entity_poly.pdbx_seq_one_letter_code
_entity_poly.pdbx_strand_id
1 'polypeptide(L)'
;MKYLLILLTAIVLLGCSERTERIENKLNAYVQEDLKFIVAQTIHASGDRSGILDTPYYRVKDFRLFAGDTAAIYSAYAEVDFFIYQDINMHEKRKYRYDAHARQWDRYYKALKFGQDSLDRKEKQK
;
A
#
# COMPACT_ATOMS: atom_id res chain seq x y z
N MET A 1 25.87 -25.50 30.44
CA MET A 1 26.39 -24.42 29.56
C MET A 1 26.10 -24.65 28.07
N LYS A 2 26.36 -25.83 27.49
CA LYS A 2 26.02 -26.14 26.07
C LYS A 2 24.54 -25.89 25.71
N TYR A 3 23.60 -26.29 26.55
CA TYR A 3 22.16 -26.12 26.29
C TYR A 3 21.70 -24.66 26.36
N LEU A 4 22.38 -23.81 27.15
CA LEU A 4 22.07 -22.38 27.25
C LEU A 4 22.45 -21.65 25.96
N LEU A 5 23.57 -22.04 25.34
CA LEU A 5 24.02 -21.48 24.05
C LEU A 5 23.08 -21.86 22.91
N ILE A 6 22.60 -23.10 22.89
CA ILE A 6 21.63 -23.58 21.89
C ILE A 6 20.29 -22.84 22.03
N LEU A 7 19.82 -22.63 23.26
CA LEU A 7 18.60 -21.88 23.54
C LEU A 7 18.72 -20.42 23.11
N LEU A 8 19.86 -19.78 23.38
CA LEU A 8 20.11 -18.38 22.98
C LEU A 8 20.12 -18.24 21.45
N THR A 9 20.71 -19.22 20.74
CA THR A 9 20.78 -19.22 19.27
C THR A 9 19.39 -19.42 18.64
N ALA A 10 18.54 -20.27 19.24
CA ALA A 10 17.16 -20.47 18.78
C ALA A 10 16.30 -19.20 18.94
N ILE A 11 16.49 -18.42 20.01
CA ILE A 11 15.74 -17.18 20.25
C ILE A 11 16.12 -16.08 19.24
N VAL A 12 17.40 -16.00 18.86
CA VAL A 12 17.88 -15.04 17.85
C VAL A 12 17.29 -15.35 16.46
N LEU A 13 17.12 -16.63 16.12
CA LEU A 13 16.58 -17.04 14.82
C LEU A 13 15.07 -16.79 14.67
N LEU A 14 14.31 -16.78 15.77
CA LEU A 14 12.86 -16.49 15.76
C LEU A 14 12.54 -14.98 15.66
N GLY A 15 13.54 -14.10 15.80
CA GLY A 15 13.35 -12.64 15.82
C GLY A 15 13.49 -11.93 14.47
N CYS A 16 13.86 -12.63 13.39
CA CYS A 16 14.24 -11.98 12.13
C CYS A 16 13.07 -11.71 11.16
N SER A 17 11.84 -12.17 11.42
CA SER A 17 10.69 -11.86 10.56
C SER A 17 9.79 -10.79 11.19
N GLU A 18 9.56 -9.69 10.47
CA GLU A 18 8.55 -8.71 10.86
C GLU A 18 7.15 -9.33 10.79
N ARG A 19 6.31 -9.07 11.81
CA ARG A 19 4.92 -9.57 11.84
C ARG A 19 4.11 -8.92 10.71
N THR A 20 3.35 -9.73 9.97
CA THR A 20 2.54 -9.32 8.81
C THR A 20 1.56 -8.18 9.10
N GLU A 21 0.89 -8.22 10.25
CA GLU A 21 0.01 -7.16 10.76
C GLU A 21 0.69 -5.78 10.79
N ARG A 22 2.02 -5.76 11.04
CA ARG A 22 2.80 -4.52 11.05
C ARG A 22 3.00 -3.95 9.64
N ILE A 23 3.15 -4.82 8.64
CA ILE A 23 3.33 -4.41 7.23
C ILE A 23 2.05 -3.77 6.70
N GLU A 24 0.89 -4.37 6.98
CA GLU A 24 -0.42 -3.82 6.59
C GLU A 24 -0.72 -2.50 7.31
N ASN A 25 -0.47 -2.42 8.62
CA ASN A 25 -0.65 -1.16 9.36
C ASN A 25 0.25 -0.02 8.84
N LYS A 26 1.49 -0.34 8.46
CA LYS A 26 2.38 0.62 7.79
C LYS A 26 1.83 1.07 6.44
N LEU A 27 1.13 0.19 5.70
CA LEU A 27 0.52 0.55 4.41
C LEU A 27 -0.55 1.61 4.62
N ASN A 28 -1.45 1.40 5.59
CA ASN A 28 -2.56 2.33 5.87
C ASN A 28 -2.05 3.73 6.19
N ALA A 29 -1.03 3.85 7.05
CA ALA A 29 -0.41 5.13 7.35
C ALA A 29 0.22 5.78 6.10
N TYR A 30 0.96 4.99 5.32
CA TYR A 30 1.65 5.47 4.12
C TYR A 30 0.67 5.96 3.05
N VAL A 31 -0.40 5.21 2.83
CA VAL A 31 -1.45 5.53 1.84
C VAL A 31 -2.28 6.73 2.29
N GLN A 32 -2.53 6.90 3.59
CA GLN A 32 -3.21 8.08 4.12
C GLN A 32 -2.39 9.36 3.86
N GLU A 33 -1.08 9.32 4.04
CA GLU A 33 -0.20 10.45 3.72
C GLU A 33 -0.15 10.73 2.22
N ASP A 34 -0.14 9.68 1.40
CA ASP A 34 -0.26 9.82 -0.06
C ASP A 34 -1.58 10.50 -0.48
N LEU A 35 -2.71 10.14 0.14
CA LEU A 35 -4.00 10.79 -0.13
C LEU A 35 -3.93 12.29 0.17
N LYS A 36 -3.39 12.67 1.34
CA LYS A 36 -3.21 14.09 1.70
C LYS A 36 -2.36 14.82 0.69
N PHE A 37 -1.25 14.20 0.28
CA PHE A 37 -0.34 14.77 -0.70
C PHE A 37 -1.00 14.96 -2.08
N ILE A 38 -1.74 13.97 -2.57
CA ILE A 38 -2.47 14.05 -3.84
C ILE A 38 -3.49 15.19 -3.81
N VAL A 39 -4.26 15.29 -2.72
CA VAL A 39 -5.23 16.37 -2.52
C VAL A 39 -4.53 17.73 -2.52
N ALA A 40 -3.45 17.89 -1.75
CA ALA A 40 -2.70 19.14 -1.67
C ALA A 40 -2.11 19.56 -3.03
N GLN A 41 -1.54 18.62 -3.78
CA GLN A 41 -1.05 18.88 -5.13
C GLN A 41 -2.18 19.30 -6.08
N THR A 42 -3.34 18.68 -5.96
CA THR A 42 -4.50 19.01 -6.80
C THR A 42 -4.97 20.43 -6.52
N ILE A 43 -5.15 20.80 -5.25
CA ILE A 43 -5.51 22.18 -4.83
C ILE A 43 -4.49 23.19 -5.34
N HIS A 44 -3.20 22.89 -5.18
CA HIS A 44 -2.13 23.77 -5.65
C HIS A 44 -2.17 23.96 -7.18
N ALA A 45 -2.53 22.92 -7.93
CA ALA A 45 -2.62 22.99 -9.39
C ALA A 45 -3.90 23.68 -9.90
N SER A 46 -5.04 23.49 -9.23
CA SER A 46 -6.33 24.12 -9.61
C SER A 46 -6.49 25.55 -9.12
N GLY A 47 -5.81 25.91 -8.02
CA GLY A 47 -5.97 27.22 -7.37
C GLY A 47 -7.18 27.32 -6.43
N ASP A 48 -8.04 26.30 -6.38
CA ASP A 48 -9.18 26.20 -5.47
C ASP A 48 -9.54 24.74 -5.13
N ARG A 49 -10.51 24.54 -4.23
CA ARG A 49 -11.02 23.21 -3.83
C ARG A 49 -12.27 22.77 -4.61
N SER A 50 -12.76 23.56 -5.56
CA SER A 50 -14.10 23.39 -6.15
C SER A 50 -14.29 22.03 -6.85
N GLY A 51 -13.23 21.49 -7.47
CA GLY A 51 -13.27 20.20 -8.16
C GLY A 51 -12.89 18.97 -7.32
N ILE A 52 -12.74 19.12 -5.99
CA ILE A 52 -12.28 18.07 -5.08
C ILE A 52 -13.42 17.59 -4.19
N LEU A 53 -13.56 16.27 -4.02
CA LEU A 53 -14.54 15.67 -3.12
C LEU A 53 -14.46 16.27 -1.71
N ASP A 54 -15.61 16.44 -1.06
CA ASP A 54 -15.68 16.85 0.34
C ASP A 54 -14.89 15.89 1.25
N THR A 55 -15.03 14.59 0.98
CA THR A 55 -14.30 13.51 1.64
C THR A 55 -13.55 12.68 0.60
N PRO A 56 -12.33 13.09 0.22
CA PRO A 56 -11.46 12.27 -0.61
C PRO A 56 -11.11 10.97 0.12
N TYR A 57 -10.99 9.88 -0.62
CA TYR A 57 -10.74 8.56 -0.01
C TYR A 57 -9.89 7.68 -0.94
N TYR A 58 -9.44 6.56 -0.41
CA TYR A 58 -8.74 5.54 -1.18
C TYR A 58 -9.35 4.17 -0.95
N ARG A 59 -9.08 3.24 -1.86
CA ARG A 59 -9.39 1.82 -1.68
C ARG A 59 -8.19 0.96 -2.04
N VAL A 60 -7.81 0.07 -1.13
CA VAL A 60 -6.85 -0.99 -1.42
C VAL A 60 -7.56 -2.05 -2.26
N LYS A 61 -7.16 -2.19 -3.53
CA LYS A 61 -7.76 -3.12 -4.50
C LYS A 61 -7.13 -4.51 -4.48
N ASP A 62 -5.84 -4.57 -4.16
CA ASP A 62 -5.09 -5.82 -4.06
C ASP A 62 -4.03 -5.64 -2.97
N PHE A 63 -3.89 -6.64 -2.10
CA PHE A 63 -2.85 -6.71 -1.09
C PHE A 63 -2.34 -8.14 -1.03
N ARG A 64 -1.03 -8.31 -1.23
CA ARG A 64 -0.40 -9.64 -1.26
C ARG A 64 0.87 -9.62 -0.43
N LEU A 65 1.00 -10.64 0.40
CA LEU A 65 2.25 -10.98 1.07
C LEU A 65 2.99 -12.01 0.24
N PHE A 66 4.29 -11.81 0.08
CA PHE A 66 5.18 -12.76 -0.58
C PHE A 66 5.83 -13.67 0.47
N ALA A 67 6.20 -14.88 0.06
CA ALA A 67 6.79 -15.89 0.94
C ALA A 67 7.96 -16.61 0.26
N GLY A 68 8.82 -17.23 1.07
CA GLY A 68 10.02 -17.91 0.60
C GLY A 68 10.98 -16.96 -0.13
N ASP A 69 11.67 -17.46 -1.15
CA ASP A 69 12.69 -16.69 -1.89
C ASP A 69 12.15 -15.43 -2.56
N THR A 70 10.85 -15.41 -2.91
CA THR A 70 10.20 -14.23 -3.49
C THR A 70 10.10 -13.06 -2.53
N ALA A 71 10.19 -13.31 -1.22
CA ALA A 71 10.12 -12.30 -0.16
C ALA A 71 11.47 -11.65 0.17
N ALA A 72 12.57 -12.08 -0.46
CA ALA A 72 13.93 -11.67 -0.09
C ALA A 72 14.18 -10.16 -0.31
N ILE A 73 13.65 -9.59 -1.40
CA ILE A 73 13.81 -8.17 -1.72
C ILE A 73 12.54 -7.41 -1.38
N TYR A 74 11.39 -7.87 -1.91
CA TYR A 74 10.08 -7.31 -1.60
C TYR A 74 9.24 -8.37 -0.92
N SER A 75 8.69 -8.08 0.26
CA SER A 75 7.87 -9.04 1.01
C SER A 75 6.37 -8.79 0.91
N ALA A 76 5.95 -7.68 0.30
CA ALA A 76 4.55 -7.41 0.04
C ALA A 76 4.31 -6.52 -1.19
N TYR A 77 3.09 -6.54 -1.67
CA TYR A 77 2.56 -5.72 -2.76
C TYR A 77 1.21 -5.13 -2.35
N ALA A 78 0.95 -3.90 -2.79
CA ALA A 78 -0.37 -3.31 -2.73
C ALA A 78 -0.72 -2.54 -4.01
N GLU A 79 -1.99 -2.62 -4.41
CA GLU A 79 -2.62 -1.76 -5.41
C GLU A 79 -3.68 -0.90 -4.74
N VAL A 80 -3.62 0.41 -4.94
CA VAL A 80 -4.55 1.35 -4.30
C VAL A 80 -5.06 2.34 -5.34
N ASP A 81 -6.37 2.56 -5.32
CA ASP A 81 -7.02 3.60 -6.10
C ASP A 81 -7.40 4.78 -5.18
N PHE A 82 -7.08 6.00 -5.61
CA PHE A 82 -7.34 7.26 -4.91
C PHE A 82 -8.42 8.05 -5.64
N PHE A 83 -9.51 8.36 -4.93
CA PHE A 83 -10.67 9.07 -5.42
C PHE A 83 -10.68 10.47 -4.81
N ILE A 84 -10.41 11.48 -5.64
CA ILE A 84 -10.27 12.86 -5.19
C ILE A 84 -11.14 13.85 -5.97
N TYR A 85 -11.57 13.52 -7.18
CA TYR A 85 -12.29 14.45 -8.05
C TYR A 85 -13.80 14.34 -7.86
N GLN A 86 -14.47 15.49 -7.82
CA GLN A 86 -15.93 15.56 -7.65
C GLN A 86 -16.68 15.42 -8.98
N ASP A 87 -16.26 16.19 -9.99
CA ASP A 87 -17.04 16.35 -11.23
C ASP A 87 -16.59 15.42 -12.37
N ILE A 88 -15.45 14.75 -12.19
CA ILE A 88 -14.90 13.83 -13.20
C ILE A 88 -14.75 12.43 -12.64
N ASN A 89 -15.17 11.47 -13.45
CA ASN A 89 -15.09 10.06 -13.10
C ASN A 89 -13.68 9.51 -13.34
N MET A 90 -12.73 9.98 -12.52
CA MET A 90 -11.32 9.68 -12.62
C MET A 90 -10.74 9.38 -11.23
N HIS A 91 -9.84 8.41 -11.17
CA HIS A 91 -9.08 8.08 -9.97
C HIS A 91 -7.60 7.88 -10.30
N GLU A 92 -6.73 8.12 -9.32
CA GLU A 92 -5.31 7.83 -9.42
C GLU A 92 -5.03 6.43 -8.87
N LYS A 93 -4.52 5.54 -9.71
CA LYS A 93 -4.03 4.22 -9.30
C LYS A 93 -2.56 4.32 -8.92
N ARG A 94 -2.19 3.77 -7.76
CA ARG A 94 -0.80 3.57 -7.35
C ARG A 94 -0.51 2.12 -7.01
N LYS A 95 0.72 1.70 -7.25
CA LYS A 95 1.23 0.40 -6.77
C LYS A 95 2.42 0.58 -5.87
N TYR A 96 2.44 -0.24 -4.84
CA TYR A 96 3.41 -0.23 -3.77
C TYR A 96 4.05 -1.61 -3.65
N ARG A 97 5.30 -1.60 -3.21
CA ARG A 97 6.04 -2.80 -2.81
C ARG A 97 6.69 -2.53 -1.47
N TYR A 98 6.69 -3.53 -0.60
CA TYR A 98 7.31 -3.42 0.71
C TYR A 98 8.73 -3.95 0.63
N ASP A 99 9.71 -3.09 0.81
CA ASP A 99 11.12 -3.48 0.87
C ASP A 99 11.41 -4.20 2.19
N ALA A 100 11.84 -5.46 2.09
CA ALA A 100 12.06 -6.31 3.26
C ALA A 100 13.26 -5.86 4.10
N HIS A 101 14.29 -5.29 3.48
CA HIS A 101 15.51 -4.85 4.14
C HIS A 101 15.32 -3.50 4.82
N ALA A 102 14.76 -2.53 4.09
CA ALA A 102 14.47 -1.19 4.60
C ALA A 102 13.22 -1.16 5.50
N ARG A 103 12.38 -2.21 5.44
CA ARG A 103 11.13 -2.35 6.23
C ARG A 103 10.18 -1.18 6.02
N GLN A 104 10.02 -0.77 4.77
CA GLN A 104 9.22 0.37 4.36
C GLN A 104 8.48 0.11 3.04
N TRP A 105 7.41 0.88 2.81
CA TRP A 105 6.69 0.89 1.55
C TRP A 105 7.32 1.84 0.55
N ASP A 106 7.47 1.37 -0.69
CA ASP A 106 7.93 2.17 -1.81
C ASP A 106 6.87 2.23 -2.90
N ARG A 107 6.69 3.43 -3.48
CA ARG A 107 5.90 3.65 -4.68
C ARG A 107 6.73 3.30 -5.90
N TYR A 108 6.16 2.54 -6.83
CA TYR A 108 6.87 2.20 -8.07
C TYR A 108 6.01 2.37 -9.34
N TYR A 109 4.71 2.66 -9.19
CA TYR A 109 3.81 2.86 -10.31
C TYR A 109 2.73 3.88 -9.97
N LYS A 110 2.39 4.72 -10.95
CA LYS A 110 1.29 5.68 -10.93
C LYS A 110 0.60 5.69 -12.29
N ALA A 111 -0.74 5.72 -12.29
CA ALA A 111 -1.53 5.96 -13.50
C ALA A 111 -2.86 6.63 -13.18
N LEU A 112 -3.34 7.46 -14.10
CA LEU A 112 -4.72 7.94 -14.07
C LEU A 112 -5.62 6.92 -14.75
N LYS A 113 -6.80 6.70 -14.17
CA LYS A 113 -7.81 5.78 -14.67
C LYS A 113 -9.16 6.47 -14.70
N PHE A 114 -9.91 6.23 -15.76
CA PHE A 114 -11.29 6.65 -15.88
C PHE A 114 -12.20 5.52 -15.41
N GLY A 115 -13.32 5.88 -14.81
CA GLY A 115 -14.32 4.94 -14.32
C GLY A 115 -14.57 5.06 -12.82
N GLN A 116 -15.78 4.68 -12.45
CA GLN A 116 -16.28 4.75 -11.08
C GLN A 116 -15.62 3.67 -10.23
N ASP A 117 -15.77 3.84 -8.93
CA ASP A 117 -15.32 2.89 -7.92
C ASP A 117 -16.10 1.57 -8.01
N SER A 118 -15.71 0.74 -8.98
CA SER A 118 -16.16 -0.62 -9.10
C SER A 118 -15.27 -1.50 -8.22
N LEU A 119 -15.87 -2.23 -7.29
CA LEU A 119 -15.22 -3.39 -6.65
C LEU A 119 -15.21 -4.60 -7.60
N ASP A 120 -15.79 -4.48 -8.78
CA ASP A 120 -16.04 -5.60 -9.67
C ASP A 120 -14.90 -5.82 -10.66
N ARG A 121 -14.03 -6.79 -10.33
CA ARG A 121 -13.88 -8.00 -11.15
C ARG A 121 -12.95 -9.03 -10.49
N LYS A 122 -13.56 -10.04 -9.88
CA LYS A 122 -13.42 -11.47 -10.28
C LYS A 122 -14.37 -12.35 -9.47
N GLU A 123 -15.68 -12.17 -9.67
CA GLU A 123 -16.55 -13.34 -9.68
C GLU A 123 -16.78 -13.73 -11.15
N LYS A 124 -16.39 -14.97 -11.46
CA LYS A 124 -16.75 -15.74 -12.66
C LYS A 124 -16.25 -15.22 -14.00
N GLN A 125 -15.14 -15.79 -14.47
CA GLN A 125 -15.08 -16.31 -15.83
C GLN A 125 -14.42 -17.70 -15.83
N LYS A 126 -15.31 -18.69 -16.03
CA LYS A 126 -15.16 -20.11 -16.44
C LYS A 126 -14.05 -20.95 -15.83
#